data_AF-A0A3N5XK24-F1
#
_entry.id   AF-A0A3N5XK24-F1
#
_cell.length_a   1.000
_cell.length_b   1.000
_cell.length_c   1.000
_cell.angle_alpha   90.00
_cell.angle_beta   90.00
_cell.angle_gamma   90.00
#
_symmetry.space_group_name_H-M   'P 1'
#
loop_
_entity.id
_entity.type
_entity.pdbx_description
1 polymer ?
#
loop_
_entity_poly.entity_id
_entity_poly.type
_entity_poly.pdbx_seq_one_letter_code
_entity_poly.pdbx_strand_id
1 'polypeptide(L)'
;MVSKCFGCGQPLGITDLLKTRCSKCGFNLTQTPVSDLTGDEFGLFTQAVIRSWLLEQPVSPHPAYPLPDYPASTLYMLLDGLRLAIMKIRRTWDYLYPFPGDSFFPCSNQDSLTPAKIYVLYAAAFKGLVNWPQGFYEFLNAYRVRDGRQPSKANFSKDLGSVYMWINNHPQCRFAREAYDQYIANRYPALLRVNKPTIQNNLPDPISPPQAVRILRASEVIVERLAQMGWLTTSRELKDGKLFHFNYSNWVSEVEVAELQQKWVNGIPMADAAKVMDISEATLLRLIDAGLIEANVDKRLSCEAITGFINKLKPNTRGWFPRRHPQQPVPFDEVISRGLDPAEVMRLILAKEIRGYWFGGESRLSRLKIHYQDVEELMSNVQRIKSCDDR
;
A
#
# COMPACT_ATOMS: atom_id res chain seq x y z
N MET A 1 9.37 -32.17 -31.08
CA MET A 1 10.00 -31.16 -31.96
C MET A 1 11.52 -31.36 -31.92
N VAL A 2 12.26 -31.04 -32.99
CA VAL A 2 13.72 -31.23 -33.07
C VAL A 2 14.35 -29.87 -33.38
N SER A 3 15.17 -29.30 -32.49
CA SER A 3 15.79 -27.98 -32.67
C SER A 3 17.25 -28.03 -33.14
N LYS A 4 17.89 -29.19 -33.01
CA LYS A 4 19.27 -29.45 -33.45
C LYS A 4 19.32 -30.79 -34.19
N CYS A 5 20.19 -30.90 -35.18
CA CYS A 5 20.40 -32.14 -35.89
C CYS A 5 21.00 -33.20 -34.96
N PHE A 6 20.42 -34.41 -34.92
CA PHE A 6 20.98 -35.53 -34.16
C PHE A 6 22.36 -35.97 -34.67
N GLY A 7 22.59 -35.89 -35.99
CA GLY A 7 23.86 -36.28 -36.61
C GLY A 7 25.02 -35.32 -36.32
N CYS A 8 24.82 -34.00 -36.49
CA CYS A 8 25.92 -33.02 -36.39
C CYS A 8 25.77 -31.98 -35.26
N GLY A 9 24.70 -32.01 -34.48
CA GLY A 9 24.44 -31.07 -33.38
C GLY A 9 24.10 -29.64 -33.80
N GLN A 10 24.15 -29.31 -35.09
CA GLN A 10 23.87 -27.96 -35.59
C GLN A 10 22.38 -27.59 -35.45
N PRO A 11 22.05 -26.32 -35.17
CA PRO A 11 20.66 -25.84 -35.16
C PRO A 11 19.96 -26.13 -36.50
N LEU A 12 18.70 -26.55 -36.44
CA LEU A 12 17.87 -26.81 -37.62
C LEU A 12 17.04 -25.57 -37.98
N GLY A 13 17.05 -25.21 -39.27
CA GLY A 13 16.16 -24.20 -39.81
C GLY A 13 14.78 -24.78 -40.19
N ILE A 14 13.81 -23.91 -40.46
CA ILE A 14 12.47 -24.32 -40.91
C ILE A 14 12.56 -25.17 -42.19
N THR A 15 13.44 -24.80 -43.13
CA THR A 15 13.66 -25.56 -44.37
C THR A 15 14.16 -26.99 -44.11
N ASP A 16 15.00 -27.19 -43.09
CA ASP A 16 15.49 -28.53 -42.72
C ASP A 16 14.34 -29.40 -42.22
N LEU A 17 13.46 -28.82 -41.40
CA LEU A 17 12.28 -29.49 -40.85
C LEU A 17 11.29 -29.86 -41.96
N LEU A 18 11.01 -28.94 -42.89
CA LEU A 18 10.12 -29.20 -44.03
C LEU A 18 10.67 -30.26 -44.98
N LYS A 19 11.98 -30.25 -45.23
CA LYS A 19 12.65 -31.28 -46.07
C LYS A 19 12.95 -32.57 -45.32
N THR A 20 12.69 -32.63 -44.02
CA THR A 20 13.05 -33.74 -43.13
C THR A 20 14.53 -34.13 -43.20
N ARG A 21 15.42 -33.18 -43.53
CA ARG A 21 16.85 -33.44 -43.72
C ARG A 21 17.69 -32.24 -43.27
N CYS A 22 18.80 -32.49 -42.57
CA CYS A 22 19.71 -31.42 -42.16
C CYS A 22 20.48 -30.85 -43.37
N SER A 23 20.37 -29.54 -43.62
CA SER A 23 21.12 -28.84 -44.66
C SER A 23 22.64 -28.89 -44.49
N LYS A 24 23.14 -29.10 -43.26
CA LYS A 24 24.59 -29.12 -42.97
C LYS A 24 25.24 -30.48 -43.18
N CYS A 25 24.62 -31.56 -42.71
CA CYS A 25 25.23 -32.90 -42.76
C CYS A 25 24.42 -33.93 -43.57
N GLY A 26 23.25 -33.55 -44.09
CA GLY A 26 22.40 -34.46 -44.86
C GLY A 26 21.66 -35.52 -44.04
N PHE A 27 21.80 -35.53 -42.69
CA PHE A 27 21.12 -36.49 -41.82
C PHE A 27 19.60 -36.43 -42.00
N ASN A 28 18.98 -37.60 -42.13
CA ASN A 28 17.53 -37.74 -42.26
C ASN A 28 16.85 -37.58 -40.89
N LEU A 29 16.10 -36.50 -40.72
CA LEU A 29 15.47 -36.16 -39.45
C LEU A 29 14.40 -37.18 -39.04
N THR A 30 13.85 -37.97 -39.96
CA THR A 30 12.90 -39.05 -39.63
C THR A 30 13.54 -40.22 -38.89
N GLN A 31 14.87 -40.33 -38.91
CA GLN A 31 15.64 -41.33 -38.18
C GLN A 31 16.06 -40.84 -36.78
N THR A 32 15.66 -39.63 -36.39
CA THR A 32 15.93 -39.11 -35.04
C THR A 32 15.21 -39.98 -34.01
N PRO A 33 15.87 -40.43 -32.93
CA PRO A 33 15.19 -41.14 -31.85
C PRO A 33 13.99 -40.32 -31.34
N VAL A 34 12.81 -40.95 -31.32
CA VAL A 34 11.57 -40.33 -30.86
C VAL A 34 11.32 -40.82 -29.44
N SER A 35 11.02 -39.89 -28.53
CA SER A 35 10.50 -40.24 -27.21
C SER A 35 9.08 -40.75 -27.37
N ASP A 36 8.81 -41.96 -26.89
CA ASP A 36 7.45 -42.51 -26.86
C ASP A 36 6.62 -41.75 -25.82
N LEU A 37 5.53 -41.13 -26.28
CA LEU A 37 4.57 -40.39 -25.46
C LEU A 37 3.19 -41.05 -25.47
N THR A 38 3.05 -42.28 -25.98
CA THR A 38 1.74 -42.93 -26.14
C THR A 38 1.00 -43.14 -24.82
N GLY A 39 1.72 -43.32 -23.71
CA GLY A 39 1.12 -43.41 -22.37
C GLY A 39 0.86 -42.06 -21.68
N ASP A 40 1.18 -40.95 -22.33
CA ASP A 40 1.14 -39.61 -21.75
C ASP A 40 -0.09 -38.82 -22.21
N GLU A 41 -1.28 -39.30 -21.81
CA GLU A 41 -2.55 -38.72 -22.24
C GLU A 41 -2.68 -37.22 -21.92
N PHE A 42 -2.29 -36.81 -20.71
CA PHE A 42 -2.43 -35.43 -20.28
C PHE A 42 -1.47 -34.47 -21.02
N GLY A 43 -0.22 -34.88 -21.24
CA GLY A 43 0.74 -34.04 -21.95
C GLY A 43 0.38 -33.93 -23.45
N LEU A 44 -0.11 -35.01 -24.07
CA LEU A 44 -0.66 -34.98 -25.42
C LEU A 44 -1.91 -34.10 -25.52
N PHE A 45 -2.82 -34.20 -24.55
CA PHE A 45 -3.98 -33.31 -24.44
C PHE A 45 -3.55 -31.83 -24.35
N THR A 46 -2.59 -31.52 -23.48
CA THR A 46 -2.04 -30.17 -23.33
C THR A 46 -1.51 -29.63 -24.67
N GLN A 47 -0.73 -30.43 -25.41
CA GLN A 47 -0.20 -30.03 -26.72
C GLN A 47 -1.32 -29.81 -27.75
N ALA A 48 -2.34 -30.66 -27.76
CA ALA A 48 -3.48 -30.51 -28.65
C ALA A 48 -4.23 -29.21 -28.38
N VAL A 49 -4.50 -28.88 -27.11
CA VAL A 49 -5.18 -27.64 -26.73
C VAL A 49 -4.36 -26.41 -27.11
N ILE A 50 -3.07 -26.37 -26.78
CA ILE A 50 -2.19 -25.24 -27.13
C ILE A 50 -2.15 -25.05 -28.65
N ARG A 51 -2.01 -26.14 -29.41
CA ARG A 51 -2.04 -26.08 -30.87
C ARG A 51 -3.36 -25.50 -31.38
N SER A 52 -4.49 -25.95 -30.84
CA SER A 52 -5.80 -25.42 -31.22
C SER A 52 -5.92 -23.93 -30.92
N TRP A 53 -5.45 -23.46 -29.76
CA TRP A 53 -5.43 -22.03 -29.42
C TRP A 53 -4.57 -21.21 -30.39
N LEU A 54 -3.39 -21.71 -30.78
CA LEU A 54 -2.48 -21.01 -31.69
C LEU A 54 -2.92 -21.02 -33.16
N LEU A 55 -3.72 -22.01 -33.56
CA LEU A 55 -4.25 -22.14 -34.93
C LEU A 55 -5.70 -21.68 -35.06
N GLU A 56 -6.27 -21.09 -34.02
CA GLU A 56 -7.68 -20.66 -33.95
C GLU A 56 -8.66 -21.79 -34.29
N GLN A 57 -8.30 -23.03 -33.91
CA GLN A 57 -9.14 -24.21 -34.11
C GLN A 57 -10.01 -24.47 -32.89
N PRO A 58 -11.23 -25.01 -33.08
CA PRO A 58 -12.09 -25.39 -31.96
C PRO A 58 -11.39 -26.44 -31.09
N VAL A 59 -11.36 -26.19 -29.79
CA VAL A 59 -10.90 -27.17 -28.79
C VAL A 59 -12.07 -28.10 -28.50
N SER A 60 -11.89 -29.40 -28.71
CA SER A 60 -12.89 -30.37 -28.26
C SER A 60 -12.85 -30.43 -26.73
N PRO A 61 -13.97 -30.20 -26.03
CA PRO A 61 -14.00 -30.27 -24.59
C PRO A 61 -13.62 -31.68 -24.12
N HIS A 62 -12.71 -31.77 -23.15
CA HIS A 62 -12.27 -33.04 -22.59
C HIS A 62 -12.89 -33.22 -21.19
N PRO A 63 -13.68 -34.27 -20.94
CA PRO A 63 -14.45 -34.41 -19.70
C PRO A 63 -13.55 -34.55 -18.46
N ALA A 64 -12.39 -35.22 -18.60
CA ALA A 64 -11.45 -35.38 -17.48
C ALA A 64 -10.61 -34.12 -17.19
N TYR A 65 -10.54 -33.18 -18.13
CA TYR A 65 -9.65 -32.02 -18.05
C TYR A 65 -10.41 -30.74 -18.40
N PRO A 66 -11.44 -30.37 -17.60
CA PRO A 66 -12.24 -29.19 -17.87
C PRO A 66 -11.38 -27.93 -17.77
N LEU A 67 -11.55 -27.04 -18.74
CA LEU A 67 -10.91 -25.74 -18.82
C LEU A 67 -11.93 -24.64 -18.47
N PRO A 68 -11.49 -23.51 -17.91
CA PRO A 68 -12.38 -22.40 -17.64
C PRO A 68 -12.87 -21.74 -18.94
N ASP A 69 -14.09 -21.21 -18.91
CA ASP A 69 -14.76 -20.59 -20.06
C ASP A 69 -14.27 -19.15 -20.30
N TYR A 70 -13.03 -19.03 -20.77
CA TYR A 70 -12.41 -17.76 -21.17
C TYR A 70 -11.79 -17.86 -22.57
N PRO A 71 -11.59 -16.72 -23.26
CA PRO A 71 -10.95 -16.72 -24.57
C PRO A 71 -9.59 -17.43 -24.59
N ALA A 72 -9.33 -18.18 -25.65
CA ALA A 72 -8.10 -18.94 -25.85
C ALA A 72 -6.83 -18.08 -25.69
N SER A 73 -6.85 -16.85 -26.21
CA SER A 73 -5.73 -15.90 -26.09
C SER A 73 -5.44 -15.53 -24.63
N THR A 74 -6.48 -15.36 -23.81
CA THR A 74 -6.34 -15.08 -22.39
C THR A 74 -5.78 -16.29 -21.63
N LEU A 75 -6.29 -17.49 -21.91
CA LEU A 75 -5.81 -18.72 -21.29
C LEU A 75 -4.36 -19.05 -21.67
N TYR A 76 -4.01 -18.90 -22.94
CA TYR A 76 -2.64 -19.07 -23.42
C TYR A 76 -1.69 -18.07 -22.76
N MET A 77 -2.12 -16.82 -22.59
CA MET A 77 -1.32 -15.82 -21.91
C MET A 77 -1.05 -16.20 -20.46
N LEU A 78 -2.08 -16.59 -19.70
CA LEU A 78 -1.91 -17.09 -18.33
C LEU A 78 -0.97 -18.30 -18.30
N LEU A 79 -1.17 -19.26 -19.21
CA LEU A 79 -0.32 -20.44 -19.34
C LEU A 79 1.16 -20.07 -19.52
N ASP A 80 1.47 -19.13 -20.42
CA ASP A 80 2.83 -18.67 -20.66
C ASP A 80 3.42 -17.95 -19.43
N GLY A 81 2.60 -17.18 -18.71
CA GLY A 81 2.96 -16.57 -17.43
C GLY A 81 3.36 -17.59 -16.37
N LEU A 82 2.56 -18.65 -16.21
CA LEU A 82 2.86 -19.74 -15.28
C LEU A 82 4.13 -20.48 -15.73
N ARG A 83 4.30 -20.78 -17.02
CA ARG A 83 5.52 -21.38 -17.58
C ARG A 83 6.77 -20.55 -17.26
N LEU A 84 6.71 -19.23 -17.45
CA LEU A 84 7.81 -18.31 -17.10
C LEU A 84 8.10 -18.32 -15.60
N ALA A 85 7.08 -18.47 -14.75
CA ALA A 85 7.28 -18.62 -13.31
C ALA A 85 8.01 -19.94 -12.97
N ILE A 86 7.69 -21.04 -13.65
CA ILE A 86 8.35 -22.36 -13.50
C ILE A 86 9.81 -22.30 -13.98
N MET A 87 10.13 -21.55 -15.05
CA MET A 87 11.52 -21.39 -15.50
C MET A 87 12.46 -20.78 -14.46
N LYS A 88 11.91 -20.04 -13.47
CA LYS A 88 12.69 -19.43 -12.38
C LYS A 88 13.08 -20.42 -11.28
N ILE A 89 12.58 -21.65 -11.32
CA ILE A 89 12.92 -22.73 -10.39
C ILE A 89 14.33 -23.23 -10.70
N ARG A 90 15.16 -23.41 -9.67
CA ARG A 90 16.59 -23.76 -9.80
C ARG A 90 16.89 -25.22 -9.50
N ARG A 91 16.09 -25.86 -8.65
CA ARG A 91 16.25 -27.25 -8.22
C ARG A 91 15.06 -28.09 -8.69
N THR A 92 15.05 -29.36 -8.30
CA THR A 92 13.90 -30.24 -8.51
C THR A 92 12.63 -29.67 -7.89
N TRP A 93 11.49 -29.98 -8.52
CA TRP A 93 10.17 -29.58 -8.08
C TRP A 93 9.19 -30.69 -8.40
N ASP A 94 8.62 -31.31 -7.37
CA ASP A 94 7.82 -32.53 -7.49
C ASP A 94 6.52 -32.36 -8.30
N TYR A 95 6.10 -31.10 -8.48
CA TYR A 95 4.96 -30.75 -9.32
C TYR A 95 5.27 -30.74 -10.82
N LEU A 96 6.56 -30.85 -11.18
CA LEU A 96 6.95 -30.98 -12.58
C LEU A 96 6.22 -32.13 -13.26
N TYR A 97 6.03 -31.97 -14.56
CA TYR A 97 5.50 -33.03 -15.38
C TYR A 97 6.49 -34.19 -15.47
N PRO A 98 6.10 -35.43 -15.15
CA PRO A 98 7.00 -36.57 -15.25
C PRO A 98 7.39 -36.77 -16.71
N PHE A 99 8.68 -36.90 -16.98
CA PHE A 99 9.18 -37.19 -18.33
C PHE A 99 10.49 -37.99 -18.20
N PRO A 100 10.71 -39.02 -19.05
CA PRO A 100 11.90 -39.85 -18.98
C PRO A 100 13.18 -39.06 -19.29
N GLY A 101 14.13 -39.07 -18.36
CA GLY A 101 15.46 -38.47 -18.49
C GLY A 101 15.92 -37.73 -17.22
N ASP A 102 17.22 -37.76 -16.94
CA ASP A 102 17.79 -37.15 -15.74
C ASP A 102 18.12 -35.66 -15.97
N SER A 103 17.64 -34.81 -15.06
CA SER A 103 17.87 -33.35 -14.94
C SER A 103 17.12 -32.42 -15.93
N PHE A 104 15.89 -32.04 -15.57
CA PHE A 104 15.15 -30.97 -16.27
C PHE A 104 15.64 -29.57 -15.87
N PHE A 105 15.96 -29.38 -14.59
CA PHE A 105 16.38 -28.10 -14.04
C PHE A 105 17.90 -27.95 -13.94
N PRO A 106 18.43 -26.71 -14.02
CA PRO A 106 17.70 -25.44 -14.20
C PRO A 106 17.25 -25.20 -15.66
N CYS A 107 16.18 -24.41 -15.83
CA CYS A 107 15.65 -23.96 -17.13
C CYS A 107 15.83 -22.44 -17.32
N SER A 108 16.90 -21.86 -16.76
CA SER A 108 17.03 -20.39 -16.66
C SER A 108 17.31 -19.67 -17.97
N ASN A 109 17.88 -20.36 -18.98
CA ASN A 109 18.27 -19.75 -20.24
C ASN A 109 17.36 -20.25 -21.38
N GLN A 110 16.72 -19.33 -22.11
CA GLN A 110 15.86 -19.67 -23.26
C GLN A 110 16.60 -20.49 -24.32
N ASP A 111 17.89 -20.20 -24.55
CA ASP A 111 18.73 -20.91 -25.52
C ASP A 111 18.98 -22.39 -25.19
N SER A 112 18.67 -22.80 -23.95
CA SER A 112 18.83 -24.19 -23.47
C SER A 112 17.54 -24.99 -23.47
N LEU A 113 16.42 -24.40 -23.91
CA LEU A 113 15.12 -25.06 -23.91
C LEU A 113 15.04 -26.08 -25.05
N THR A 114 15.23 -27.35 -24.70
CA THR A 114 14.91 -28.46 -25.60
C THR A 114 13.40 -28.62 -25.73
N PRO A 115 12.89 -29.22 -26.82
CA PRO A 115 11.47 -29.49 -26.96
C PRO A 115 10.88 -30.35 -25.84
N ALA A 116 11.64 -31.29 -25.27
CA ALA A 116 11.24 -32.05 -24.09
C ALA A 116 11.07 -31.14 -22.86
N LYS A 117 11.99 -30.18 -22.63
CA LYS A 117 11.85 -29.19 -21.55
C LYS A 117 10.62 -28.31 -21.76
N ILE A 118 10.38 -27.83 -22.98
CA ILE A 118 9.21 -27.01 -23.32
C ILE A 118 7.93 -27.79 -23.04
N TYR A 119 7.87 -29.06 -23.48
CA TYR A 119 6.76 -29.96 -23.21
C TYR A 119 6.46 -30.09 -21.71
N VAL A 120 7.48 -30.41 -20.91
CA VAL A 120 7.35 -30.55 -19.45
C VAL A 120 6.92 -29.25 -18.78
N LEU A 121 7.47 -28.12 -19.18
CA LEU A 121 7.13 -26.81 -18.60
C LEU A 121 5.69 -26.42 -18.90
N TYR A 122 5.24 -26.59 -20.15
CA TYR A 122 3.85 -26.30 -20.52
C TYR A 122 2.88 -27.28 -19.87
N ALA A 123 3.16 -28.59 -19.87
CA ALA A 123 2.30 -29.57 -19.20
C ALA A 123 2.19 -29.29 -17.69
N ALA A 124 3.29 -28.95 -17.02
CA ALA A 124 3.26 -28.57 -15.61
C ALA A 124 2.45 -27.28 -15.36
N ALA A 125 2.62 -26.26 -16.20
CA ALA A 125 1.84 -25.03 -16.12
C ALA A 125 0.34 -25.28 -16.39
N PHE A 126 0.03 -26.15 -17.34
CA PHE A 126 -1.33 -26.46 -17.78
C PHE A 126 -2.15 -27.17 -16.72
N LYS A 127 -1.51 -27.96 -15.82
CA LYS A 127 -2.18 -28.46 -14.60
C LYS A 127 -2.83 -27.35 -13.78
N GLY A 128 -2.26 -26.14 -13.81
CA GLY A 128 -2.80 -24.95 -13.15
C GLY A 128 -4.08 -24.39 -13.79
N LEU A 129 -4.41 -24.78 -15.02
CA LEU A 129 -5.63 -24.34 -15.72
C LEU A 129 -6.77 -25.36 -15.64
N VAL A 130 -6.43 -26.64 -15.53
CA VAL A 130 -7.42 -27.73 -15.45
C VAL A 130 -8.12 -27.69 -14.09
N ASN A 131 -9.43 -27.99 -14.07
CA ASN A 131 -10.24 -27.95 -12.85
C ASN A 131 -10.23 -26.56 -12.17
N TRP A 132 -10.34 -25.49 -12.97
CA TRP A 132 -10.32 -24.12 -12.46
C TRP A 132 -11.45 -23.85 -11.44
N PRO A 133 -11.20 -23.10 -10.33
CA PRO A 133 -9.93 -22.48 -9.92
C PRO A 133 -9.02 -23.40 -9.09
N GLN A 134 -9.46 -24.63 -8.80
CA GLN A 134 -8.77 -25.54 -7.89
C GLN A 134 -7.38 -25.96 -8.40
N GLY A 135 -7.23 -26.27 -9.70
CA GLY A 135 -5.92 -26.58 -10.27
C GLY A 135 -4.92 -25.42 -10.15
N PHE A 136 -5.40 -24.18 -10.23
CA PHE A 136 -4.56 -23.00 -10.01
C PHE A 136 -4.08 -22.90 -8.56
N TYR A 137 -4.95 -23.23 -7.60
CA TYR A 137 -4.57 -23.26 -6.19
C TYR A 137 -3.57 -24.37 -5.88
N GLU A 138 -3.70 -25.53 -6.53
CA GLU A 138 -2.73 -26.63 -6.45
C GLU A 138 -1.38 -26.20 -7.01
N PHE A 139 -1.36 -25.53 -8.16
CA PHE A 139 -0.15 -24.93 -8.71
C PHE A 139 0.48 -23.93 -7.73
N LEU A 140 -0.28 -23.01 -7.14
CA LEU A 140 0.24 -22.04 -6.17
C LEU A 140 0.79 -22.73 -4.92
N ASN A 141 0.11 -23.74 -4.39
CA ASN A 141 0.58 -24.54 -3.26
C ASN A 141 1.92 -25.20 -3.55
N ALA A 142 2.04 -25.85 -4.70
CA ALA A 142 3.28 -26.47 -5.14
C ALA A 142 4.38 -25.42 -5.37
N TYR A 143 4.06 -24.29 -5.98
CA TYR A 143 5.04 -23.27 -6.35
C TYR A 143 5.69 -22.64 -5.11
N ARG A 144 4.96 -22.52 -4.00
CA ARG A 144 5.48 -21.98 -2.72
C ARG A 144 6.60 -22.82 -2.12
N VAL A 145 6.53 -24.14 -2.30
CA VAL A 145 7.52 -25.09 -1.75
C VAL A 145 8.65 -25.43 -2.72
N ARG A 146 8.70 -24.77 -3.89
CA ARG A 146 9.76 -24.95 -4.90
C ARG A 146 11.16 -24.78 -4.30
N ASP A 147 12.16 -25.39 -4.94
CA ASP A 147 13.57 -25.34 -4.51
C ASP A 147 13.82 -25.85 -3.07
N GLY A 148 12.88 -26.60 -2.48
CA GLY A 148 12.92 -27.01 -1.07
C GLY A 148 12.67 -25.85 -0.10
N ARG A 149 12.04 -24.76 -0.55
CA ARG A 149 11.70 -23.63 0.31
C ARG A 149 10.62 -24.04 1.31
N GLN A 150 10.79 -23.60 2.55
CA GLN A 150 9.72 -23.65 3.54
C GLN A 150 8.78 -22.46 3.28
N PRO A 151 7.45 -22.67 3.19
CA PRO A 151 6.50 -21.58 2.96
C PRO A 151 6.61 -20.54 4.07
N SER A 152 6.76 -19.26 3.69
CA SER A 152 6.74 -18.19 4.68
C SER A 152 5.30 -17.99 5.18
N LYS A 153 5.10 -17.95 6.50
CA LYS A 153 3.81 -17.56 7.09
C LYS A 153 3.53 -16.06 6.95
N ALA A 154 4.57 -15.23 6.84
CA ALA A 154 4.48 -13.78 6.91
C ALA A 154 4.76 -13.05 5.59
N ASN A 155 5.39 -13.70 4.60
CA ASN A 155 5.85 -13.02 3.39
C ASN A 155 5.45 -13.79 2.12
N PHE A 156 4.22 -13.58 1.66
CA PHE A 156 3.73 -14.16 0.41
C PHE A 156 4.51 -13.66 -0.82
N SER A 157 5.08 -12.45 -0.78
CA SER A 157 5.85 -11.88 -1.89
C SER A 157 7.10 -12.71 -2.19
N LYS A 158 7.79 -13.23 -1.17
CA LYS A 158 8.91 -14.17 -1.37
C LYS A 158 8.48 -15.49 -2.02
N ASP A 159 7.29 -15.97 -1.67
CA ASP A 159 6.80 -17.26 -2.11
C ASP A 159 6.16 -17.20 -3.50
N LEU A 160 5.32 -16.19 -3.77
CA LEU A 160 4.46 -16.11 -4.94
C LEU A 160 4.63 -14.82 -5.75
N GLY A 161 5.56 -13.93 -5.36
CA GLY A 161 5.71 -12.61 -5.98
C GLY A 161 5.95 -12.65 -7.49
N SER A 162 6.67 -13.65 -8.01
CA SER A 162 6.86 -13.80 -9.46
C SER A 162 5.56 -14.04 -10.21
N VAL A 163 4.65 -14.85 -9.66
CA VAL A 163 3.34 -15.16 -10.25
C VAL A 163 2.43 -13.95 -10.10
N TYR A 164 2.40 -13.34 -8.92
CA TYR A 164 1.61 -12.14 -8.65
C TYR A 164 1.97 -10.96 -9.57
N MET A 165 3.26 -10.62 -9.66
CA MET A 165 3.72 -9.52 -10.52
C MET A 165 3.35 -9.78 -11.98
N TRP A 166 3.43 -11.03 -12.45
CA TRP A 166 3.01 -11.36 -13.81
C TRP A 166 1.51 -11.16 -14.00
N ILE A 167 0.66 -11.68 -13.11
CA ILE A 167 -0.81 -11.53 -13.20
C ILE A 167 -1.23 -10.06 -13.13
N ASN A 168 -0.59 -9.25 -12.28
CA ASN A 168 -0.90 -7.84 -12.17
C ASN A 168 -0.58 -7.05 -13.44
N ASN A 169 0.48 -7.42 -14.15
CA ASN A 169 0.90 -6.75 -15.38
C ASN A 169 0.05 -7.15 -16.61
N HIS A 170 -0.92 -8.05 -16.48
CA HIS A 170 -1.77 -8.51 -17.58
C HIS A 170 -3.26 -8.35 -17.23
N PRO A 171 -3.86 -7.15 -17.45
CA PRO A 171 -5.26 -6.85 -17.12
C PRO A 171 -6.30 -7.85 -17.69
N GLN A 172 -6.04 -8.40 -18.88
CA GLN A 172 -6.84 -9.45 -19.52
C GLN A 172 -6.94 -10.72 -18.67
N CYS A 173 -6.00 -10.98 -17.76
CA CYS A 173 -6.01 -12.10 -16.83
C CYS A 173 -6.72 -11.76 -15.51
N ARG A 174 -7.75 -10.90 -15.54
CA ARG A 174 -8.52 -10.49 -14.35
C ARG A 174 -9.03 -11.68 -13.53
N PHE A 175 -9.55 -12.72 -14.18
CA PHE A 175 -10.03 -13.93 -13.49
C PHE A 175 -8.92 -14.64 -12.70
N ALA A 176 -7.68 -14.62 -13.20
CA ALA A 176 -6.53 -15.18 -12.51
C ALA A 176 -6.14 -14.35 -11.29
N ARG A 177 -6.30 -13.02 -11.36
CA ARG A 177 -6.12 -12.11 -10.23
C ARG A 177 -7.15 -12.38 -9.14
N GLU A 178 -8.43 -12.49 -9.51
CA GLU A 178 -9.51 -12.80 -8.58
C GLU A 178 -9.30 -14.14 -7.88
N ALA A 179 -8.92 -15.18 -8.63
CA ALA A 179 -8.57 -16.48 -8.05
C ALA A 179 -7.34 -16.38 -7.13
N TYR A 180 -6.30 -15.64 -7.52
CA TYR A 180 -5.11 -15.42 -6.69
C TYR A 180 -5.46 -14.70 -5.39
N ASP A 181 -6.27 -13.64 -5.44
CA ASP A 181 -6.69 -12.87 -4.28
C ASP A 181 -7.52 -13.74 -3.33
N GLN A 182 -8.43 -14.56 -3.87
CA GLN A 182 -9.18 -15.55 -3.09
C GLN A 182 -8.26 -16.59 -2.43
N TYR A 183 -7.24 -17.07 -3.15
CA TYR A 183 -6.24 -17.99 -2.60
C TYR A 183 -5.48 -17.34 -1.43
N ILE A 184 -5.00 -16.10 -1.58
CA ILE A 184 -4.30 -15.37 -0.52
C ILE A 184 -5.23 -15.14 0.67
N ALA A 185 -6.48 -14.74 0.41
CA ALA A 185 -7.47 -14.50 1.44
C ALA A 185 -7.71 -15.73 2.33
N ASN A 186 -7.85 -16.90 1.70
CA ASN A 186 -8.09 -18.16 2.39
C ASN A 186 -6.84 -18.64 3.15
N ARG A 187 -5.65 -18.44 2.59
CA ARG A 187 -4.41 -19.02 3.11
C ARG A 187 -3.67 -18.13 4.11
N TYR A 188 -3.84 -16.82 4.01
CA TYR A 188 -3.16 -15.83 4.83
C TYR A 188 -4.16 -14.87 5.50
N PRO A 189 -5.09 -15.37 6.34
CA PRO A 189 -6.12 -14.53 6.95
C PRO A 189 -5.53 -13.41 7.82
N ALA A 190 -4.33 -13.59 8.38
CA ALA A 190 -3.63 -12.55 9.15
C ALA A 190 -3.24 -11.33 8.30
N LEU A 191 -2.89 -11.52 7.02
CA LEU A 191 -2.58 -10.42 6.11
C LEU A 191 -3.82 -9.60 5.78
N LEU A 192 -4.99 -10.24 5.76
CA LEU A 192 -6.27 -9.55 5.57
C LEU A 192 -6.75 -8.80 6.82
N ARG A 193 -6.28 -9.16 8.02
CA ARG A 193 -6.65 -8.44 9.26
C ARG A 193 -5.96 -7.09 9.38
N VAL A 194 -4.80 -6.94 8.76
CA VAL A 194 -4.10 -5.65 8.66
C VAL A 194 -4.67 -4.82 7.49
N ASN A 195 -5.20 -5.49 6.46
CA ASN A 195 -5.65 -4.86 5.20
C ASN A 195 -7.07 -5.28 4.77
N LYS A 196 -8.13 -4.95 5.54
CA LYS A 196 -9.50 -4.98 4.99
C LYS A 196 -10.36 -3.80 5.49
N PRO A 197 -11.24 -3.19 4.65
CA PRO A 197 -11.67 -3.59 3.31
C PRO A 197 -11.66 -2.45 2.25
N THR A 198 -10.69 -2.44 1.31
CA THR A 198 -10.80 -1.63 0.07
C THR A 198 -10.30 -2.37 -1.18
N ILE A 199 -10.23 -3.72 -1.14
CA ILE A 199 -9.63 -4.51 -2.23
C ILE A 199 -10.67 -5.10 -3.20
N GLN A 200 -11.96 -4.91 -2.99
CA GLN A 200 -12.96 -5.43 -3.94
C GLN A 200 -13.64 -4.30 -4.71
N ASN A 201 -13.06 -4.03 -5.88
CA ASN A 201 -13.70 -3.63 -7.14
C ASN A 201 -13.43 -2.24 -7.71
N ASN A 202 -12.75 -1.32 -7.03
CA ASN A 202 -12.34 -0.03 -7.61
C ASN A 202 -11.04 0.44 -6.94
N LEU A 203 -9.91 -0.21 -7.20
CA LEU A 203 -8.64 0.44 -6.87
C LEU A 203 -8.48 1.60 -7.86
N PRO A 204 -8.54 2.86 -7.39
CA PRO A 204 -8.36 4.01 -8.25
C PRO A 204 -6.99 3.94 -8.91
N ASP A 205 -6.87 4.55 -10.08
CA ASP A 205 -5.61 4.59 -10.78
C ASP A 205 -4.53 5.18 -9.85
N PRO A 206 -3.38 4.52 -9.73
CA PRO A 206 -2.28 5.05 -8.94
C PRO A 206 -1.87 6.40 -9.54
N ILE A 207 -1.69 7.41 -8.69
CA ILE A 207 -1.27 8.74 -9.11
C ILE A 207 0.22 8.95 -8.84
N SER A 208 0.83 9.73 -9.72
CA SER A 208 2.26 10.05 -9.64
C SER A 208 2.54 10.96 -8.44
N PRO A 209 3.76 10.94 -7.87
CA PRO A 209 4.13 11.87 -6.78
C PRO A 209 3.84 13.35 -7.09
N PRO A 210 4.09 13.87 -8.32
CA PRO A 210 3.71 15.25 -8.68
C PRO A 210 2.20 15.51 -8.63
N GLN A 211 1.36 14.53 -8.98
CA GLN A 211 -0.09 14.66 -8.84
C GLN A 211 -0.51 14.68 -7.36
N ALA A 212 0.09 13.82 -6.54
CA ALA A 212 -0.16 13.80 -5.10
C ALA A 212 0.22 15.12 -4.42
N VAL A 213 1.36 15.71 -4.81
CA VAL A 213 1.79 17.06 -4.41
C VAL A 213 0.72 18.12 -4.72
N ARG A 214 0.13 18.08 -5.92
CA ARG A 214 -0.92 19.02 -6.33
C ARG A 214 -2.20 18.85 -5.52
N ILE A 215 -2.62 17.61 -5.27
CA ILE A 215 -3.85 17.33 -4.51
C ILE A 215 -3.66 17.72 -3.03
N LEU A 216 -2.57 17.30 -2.40
CA LEU A 216 -2.30 17.59 -0.98
C LEU A 216 -1.89 19.05 -0.75
N ARG A 217 -1.57 19.81 -1.81
CA ARG A 217 -0.99 21.15 -1.74
C ARG A 217 0.25 21.19 -0.82
N ALA A 218 1.04 20.12 -0.87
CA ALA A 218 2.19 19.89 -0.02
C ALA A 218 3.48 19.81 -0.85
N SER A 219 4.65 19.98 -0.23
CA SER A 219 5.92 19.74 -0.92
C SER A 219 6.16 18.24 -1.16
N GLU A 220 6.98 17.90 -2.15
CA GLU A 220 7.36 16.51 -2.45
C GLU A 220 7.96 15.81 -1.22
N VAL A 221 8.78 16.52 -0.44
CA VAL A 221 9.36 16.04 0.83
C VAL A 221 8.28 15.60 1.82
N ILE A 222 7.17 16.33 1.91
CA ILE A 222 6.06 15.97 2.80
C ILE A 222 5.33 14.74 2.28
N VAL A 223 5.07 14.65 0.97
CA VAL A 223 4.42 13.47 0.37
C VAL A 223 5.26 12.20 0.59
N GLU A 224 6.58 12.28 0.41
CA GLU A 224 7.50 11.18 0.72
C GLU A 224 7.47 10.79 2.18
N ARG A 225 7.41 11.78 3.08
CA ARG A 225 7.40 11.52 4.52
C ARG A 225 6.09 10.87 4.96
N LEU A 226 4.96 11.29 4.41
CA LEU A 226 3.66 10.63 4.61
C LEU A 226 3.70 9.17 4.15
N ALA A 227 4.31 8.90 3.00
CA ALA A 227 4.54 7.54 2.53
C ALA A 227 5.45 6.73 3.47
N GLN A 228 6.57 7.30 3.92
CA GLN A 228 7.49 6.65 4.87
C GLN A 228 6.83 6.34 6.22
N MET A 229 5.93 7.20 6.66
CA MET A 229 5.15 7.04 7.89
C MET A 229 4.00 6.03 7.75
N GLY A 230 3.75 5.51 6.54
CA GLY A 230 2.65 4.57 6.25
C GLY A 230 1.28 5.21 6.13
N TRP A 231 1.23 6.53 5.93
CA TRP A 231 -0.03 7.27 5.74
C TRP A 231 -0.49 7.24 4.28
N LEU A 232 0.43 6.99 3.35
CA LEU A 232 0.16 6.72 1.94
C LEU A 232 0.75 5.36 1.57
N THR A 233 -0.04 4.49 0.98
CA THR A 233 0.41 3.22 0.43
C THR A 233 1.14 3.49 -0.87
N THR A 234 2.41 3.08 -0.93
CA THR A 234 3.22 3.23 -2.13
C THR A 234 3.15 1.95 -2.95
N SER A 235 2.78 2.09 -4.22
CA SER A 235 2.90 1.05 -5.23
C SER A 235 4.17 1.29 -6.04
N ARG A 236 4.96 0.24 -6.23
CA ARG A 236 6.13 0.28 -7.11
C ARG A 236 5.69 -0.21 -8.48
N GLU A 237 5.68 0.70 -9.44
CA GLU A 237 5.48 0.34 -10.83
C GLU A 237 6.80 -0.20 -11.40
N LEU A 238 6.76 -1.38 -12.02
CA LEU A 238 7.90 -1.91 -12.77
C LEU A 238 7.91 -1.25 -14.16
N LYS A 239 8.67 -0.17 -14.33
CA LYS A 239 9.03 0.27 -15.70
C LYS A 239 10.04 -0.71 -16.31
N ASP A 240 9.70 -1.26 -17.47
CA ASP A 240 10.55 -2.10 -18.34
C ASP A 240 11.12 -3.38 -17.72
N GLY A 241 10.43 -3.99 -16.77
CA GLY A 241 10.79 -5.30 -16.23
C GLY A 241 12.13 -5.36 -15.47
N LYS A 242 12.75 -4.20 -15.21
CA LYS A 242 13.92 -4.07 -14.34
C LYS A 242 13.50 -3.39 -13.04
N LEU A 243 13.81 -4.03 -11.91
CA LEU A 243 13.77 -3.38 -10.60
C LEU A 243 14.85 -2.29 -10.62
N PHE A 244 14.50 -1.08 -11.02
CA PHE A 244 15.36 0.06 -10.81
C PHE A 244 15.51 0.25 -9.30
N HIS A 245 16.74 0.08 -8.82
CA HIS A 245 17.12 0.31 -7.43
C HIS A 245 17.26 1.80 -7.06
N PHE A 246 16.78 2.71 -7.91
CA PHE A 246 16.82 4.14 -7.67
C PHE A 246 15.42 4.69 -7.39
N ASN A 247 15.26 5.12 -6.13
CA ASN A 247 14.49 6.25 -5.62
C ASN A 247 13.61 7.01 -6.62
N TYR A 248 12.35 7.27 -6.24
CA TYR A 248 11.39 8.23 -6.83
C TYR A 248 10.36 7.74 -7.87
N SER A 249 9.76 6.56 -7.70
CA SER A 249 8.44 6.32 -8.30
C SER A 249 7.56 5.45 -7.39
N ASN A 250 7.40 5.95 -6.17
CA ASN A 250 6.33 5.50 -5.28
C ASN A 250 5.03 6.13 -5.76
N TRP A 251 4.33 5.44 -6.65
CA TRP A 251 2.98 5.86 -7.01
C TRP A 251 2.07 5.66 -5.81
N VAL A 252 1.16 6.59 -5.55
CA VAL A 252 0.28 6.55 -4.37
C VAL A 252 -1.17 6.41 -4.80
N SER A 253 -2.02 5.82 -3.96
CA SER A 253 -3.45 5.69 -4.27
C SER A 253 -4.11 7.07 -4.29
N GLU A 254 -4.85 7.38 -5.37
CA GLU A 254 -5.59 8.65 -5.47
C GLU A 254 -6.62 8.81 -4.33
N VAL A 255 -7.30 7.72 -3.96
CA VAL A 255 -8.29 7.75 -2.86
C VAL A 255 -7.61 8.01 -1.52
N GLU A 256 -6.49 7.36 -1.21
CA GLU A 256 -5.77 7.64 0.05
C GLU A 256 -5.29 9.10 0.10
N VAL A 257 -4.83 9.62 -1.03
CA VAL A 257 -4.41 11.02 -1.15
C VAL A 257 -5.59 11.98 -0.95
N ALA A 258 -6.76 11.70 -1.53
CA ALA A 258 -7.97 12.49 -1.35
C ALA A 258 -8.52 12.42 0.09
N GLU A 259 -8.54 11.23 0.70
CA GLU A 259 -8.93 11.05 2.10
C GLU A 259 -7.99 11.80 3.04
N LEU A 260 -6.69 11.75 2.76
CA LEU A 260 -5.69 12.46 3.54
C LEU A 260 -5.82 13.98 3.38
N GLN A 261 -6.11 14.46 2.18
CA GLN A 261 -6.46 15.87 1.94
C GLN A 261 -7.66 16.28 2.79
N GLN A 262 -8.71 15.47 2.84
CA GLN A 262 -9.91 15.76 3.64
C GLN A 262 -9.60 15.80 5.14
N LYS A 263 -8.76 14.89 5.64
CA LYS A 263 -8.26 14.92 7.03
C LYS A 263 -7.47 16.19 7.31
N TRP A 264 -6.66 16.64 6.35
CA TRP A 264 -5.87 17.86 6.48
C TRP A 264 -6.76 19.10 6.58
N VAL A 265 -7.78 19.20 5.73
CA VAL A 265 -8.77 20.29 5.76
C VAL A 265 -9.52 20.32 7.09
N ASN A 266 -9.85 19.14 7.63
CA ASN A 266 -10.54 19.03 8.92
C ASN A 266 -9.62 19.24 10.14
N GLY A 267 -8.31 19.40 9.93
CA GLY A 267 -7.31 19.51 10.98
C GLY A 267 -6.73 18.16 11.38
N ILE A 268 -5.41 18.15 11.59
CA ILE A 268 -4.63 16.97 12.02
C ILE A 268 -4.30 17.14 13.52
N PRO A 269 -4.39 16.08 14.35
CA PRO A 269 -3.95 16.15 15.74
C PRO A 269 -2.50 16.64 15.87
N MET A 270 -2.22 17.44 16.90
CA MET A 270 -0.91 18.08 17.11
C MET A 270 0.25 17.07 17.14
N ALA A 271 0.06 15.91 17.76
CA ALA A 271 1.08 14.85 17.82
C ALA A 271 1.44 14.31 16.42
N ASP A 272 0.43 14.12 15.57
CA ASP A 272 0.62 13.64 14.21
C ASP A 272 1.26 14.73 13.33
N ALA A 273 0.82 15.98 13.46
CA ALA A 273 1.43 17.12 12.76
C ALA A 273 2.91 17.29 13.13
N ALA A 274 3.26 17.15 14.42
CA ALA A 274 4.63 17.20 14.90
C ALA A 274 5.49 16.08 14.28
N LYS A 275 4.93 14.88 14.16
CA LYS A 275 5.58 13.73 13.53
C LYS A 275 5.78 13.93 12.03
N VAL A 276 4.80 14.47 11.32
CA VAL A 276 4.90 14.79 9.87
C VAL A 276 5.96 15.85 9.61
N MET A 277 6.08 16.85 10.49
CA MET A 277 7.08 17.90 10.39
C MET A 277 8.45 17.52 10.95
N ASP A 278 8.56 16.38 11.64
CA ASP A 278 9.77 15.92 12.34
C ASP A 278 10.34 16.95 13.33
N ILE A 279 9.43 17.52 14.11
CA ILE A 279 9.75 18.43 15.20
C ILE A 279 9.03 17.98 16.47
N SER A 280 9.48 18.45 17.62
CA SER A 280 8.77 18.17 18.87
C SER A 280 7.42 18.91 18.89
N GLU A 281 6.43 18.36 19.60
CA GLU A 281 5.15 19.05 19.87
C GLU A 281 5.35 20.44 20.50
N ALA A 282 6.37 20.60 21.35
CA ALA A 282 6.72 21.88 21.94
C ALA A 282 7.25 22.89 20.90
N THR A 283 8.02 22.42 19.92
CA THR A 283 8.47 23.26 18.79
C THR A 283 7.29 23.63 17.90
N LEU A 284 6.41 22.68 17.60
CA LEU A 284 5.20 22.92 16.81
C LEU A 284 4.30 23.97 17.48
N LEU A 285 4.09 23.87 18.80
CA LEU A 285 3.33 24.85 19.56
C LEU A 285 3.96 26.25 19.47
N ARG A 286 5.29 26.38 19.54
CA ARG A 286 5.96 27.68 19.36
C ARG A 286 5.78 28.27 17.96
N LEU A 287 5.71 27.42 16.93
CA LEU A 287 5.44 27.87 15.56
C LEU A 287 4.00 28.34 15.40
N ILE A 288 3.05 27.67 16.08
CA ILE A 288 1.65 28.10 16.18
C ILE A 288 1.55 29.44 16.91
N ASP A 289 2.20 29.57 18.07
CA ASP A 289 2.21 30.81 18.88
C ASP A 289 2.85 31.98 18.11
N ALA A 290 3.83 31.70 17.25
CA ALA A 290 4.48 32.68 16.38
C ALA A 290 3.65 33.05 15.13
N GLY A 291 2.48 32.43 14.93
CA GLY A 291 1.63 32.66 13.76
C GLY A 291 2.20 32.10 12.45
N LEU A 292 3.21 31.22 12.53
CA LEU A 292 3.82 30.58 11.35
C LEU A 292 3.03 29.35 10.89
N ILE A 293 2.20 28.79 11.78
CA ILE A 293 1.33 27.66 11.50
C ILE A 293 -0.05 27.97 12.07
N GLU A 294 -1.09 27.85 11.25
CA GLU A 294 -2.47 28.06 11.69
C GLU A 294 -2.98 26.81 12.41
N ALA A 295 -3.42 26.96 13.65
CA ALA A 295 -4.07 25.89 14.40
C ALA A 295 -5.59 26.08 14.36
N ASN A 296 -6.31 25.06 13.89
CA ASN A 296 -7.77 25.03 14.00
C ASN A 296 -8.14 24.66 15.45
N VAL A 297 -8.15 25.66 16.32
CA VAL A 297 -8.55 25.47 17.72
C VAL A 297 -10.08 25.45 17.75
N ASP A 298 -10.65 24.25 17.75
CA ASP A 298 -12.08 24.08 17.95
C ASP A 298 -12.43 24.72 19.32
N LYS A 299 -13.20 25.81 19.30
CA LYS A 299 -13.34 26.78 20.42
C LYS A 299 -14.06 26.25 21.67
N ARG A 300 -14.16 24.94 21.86
CA ARG A 300 -14.72 24.32 23.06
C ARG A 300 -13.61 23.94 24.04
N LEU A 301 -13.09 24.94 24.74
CA LEU A 301 -12.20 24.71 25.88
C LEU A 301 -13.00 24.11 27.04
N SER A 302 -12.73 22.86 27.42
CA SER A 302 -13.26 22.28 28.65
C SER A 302 -12.60 22.92 29.88
N CYS A 303 -13.33 23.03 31.00
CA CYS A 303 -12.80 23.56 32.27
C CYS A 303 -11.51 22.85 32.74
N GLU A 304 -11.29 21.60 32.33
CA GLU A 304 -10.05 20.86 32.60
C GLU A 304 -8.85 21.41 31.81
N ALA A 305 -9.04 21.84 30.56
CA ALA A 305 -8.00 22.46 29.74
C ALA A 305 -7.55 23.81 30.32
N ILE A 306 -8.51 24.60 30.82
CA ILE A 306 -8.25 25.88 31.51
C ILE A 306 -7.48 25.61 32.81
N THR A 307 -7.86 24.59 33.59
CA THR A 307 -7.17 24.20 34.83
C THR A 307 -5.75 23.67 34.56
N GLY A 308 -5.55 22.95 33.47
CA GLY A 308 -4.23 22.47 33.02
C GLY A 308 -3.31 23.61 32.57
N PHE A 309 -3.86 24.58 31.85
CA PHE A 309 -3.13 25.76 31.38
C PHE A 309 -2.72 26.69 32.54
N ILE A 310 -3.62 26.92 33.51
CA ILE A 310 -3.34 27.68 34.74
C ILE A 310 -2.17 27.08 35.53
N ASN A 311 -2.04 25.75 35.55
CA ASN A 311 -0.92 25.09 36.24
C ASN A 311 0.44 25.29 35.53
N LYS A 312 0.46 25.54 34.22
CA LYS A 312 1.68 25.79 33.44
C LYS A 312 2.23 27.22 33.59
N LEU A 313 1.42 28.18 34.04
CA LEU A 313 1.83 29.58 34.27
C LEU A 313 2.59 29.81 35.60
N LYS A 314 2.73 28.79 36.44
CA LYS A 314 3.43 28.84 37.76
C LYS A 314 4.91 29.27 37.75
N PRO A 315 5.74 29.00 36.71
CA PRO A 315 7.15 29.40 36.75
C PRO A 315 7.41 30.88 36.40
N ASN A 316 6.52 31.52 35.63
CA ASN A 316 6.77 32.85 35.05
C ASN A 316 6.17 34.04 35.83
N THR A 317 5.53 33.79 36.97
CA THR A 317 4.85 34.84 37.77
C THR A 317 5.64 35.31 38.99
N ARG A 318 6.88 34.82 39.20
CA ARG A 318 7.83 35.37 40.20
C ARG A 318 8.40 36.71 39.71
N GLY A 319 7.62 37.78 39.83
CA GLY A 319 8.10 39.13 39.53
C GLY A 319 7.07 40.25 39.65
N TRP A 320 5.78 39.92 39.77
CA TRP A 320 4.71 40.91 39.75
C TRP A 320 4.21 41.20 41.17
N PHE A 321 5.03 41.90 41.96
CA PHE A 321 4.59 42.49 43.22
C PHE A 321 4.47 44.01 43.06
N PRO A 322 3.26 44.60 43.09
CA PRO A 322 3.14 46.04 43.21
C PRO A 322 3.48 46.46 44.65
N ARG A 323 4.52 47.29 44.79
CA ARG A 323 4.68 48.15 45.97
C ARG A 323 3.48 49.10 46.02
N ARG A 324 2.63 48.96 47.04
CA ARG A 324 1.65 49.93 47.55
C ARG A 324 0.76 50.58 46.48
N HIS A 325 -0.35 49.93 46.12
CA HIS A 325 -1.55 50.61 45.64
C HIS A 325 -2.70 50.39 46.65
N PRO A 326 -3.51 51.42 46.97
CA PRO A 326 -4.53 51.36 48.04
C PRO A 326 -5.82 50.63 47.66
N GLN A 327 -5.94 50.08 46.45
CA GLN A 327 -7.14 49.36 46.02
C GLN A 327 -6.90 47.84 46.04
N GLN A 328 -7.76 47.13 46.77
CA GLN A 328 -7.67 45.68 46.89
C GLN A 328 -8.05 45.02 45.55
N PRO A 329 -7.23 44.08 45.04
CA PRO A 329 -7.57 43.35 43.83
C PRO A 329 -8.74 42.39 44.09
N VAL A 330 -9.64 42.26 43.12
CA VAL A 330 -10.91 41.53 43.22
C VAL A 330 -10.68 40.05 42.89
N PRO A 331 -11.10 39.10 43.74
CA PRO A 331 -11.02 37.67 43.45
C PRO A 331 -11.70 37.31 42.12
N PHE A 332 -11.09 36.43 41.34
CA PHE A 332 -11.57 36.05 40.01
C PHE A 332 -12.97 35.41 40.03
N ASP A 333 -13.27 34.64 41.07
CA ASP A 333 -14.61 34.10 41.34
C ASP A 333 -15.65 35.20 41.59
N GLU A 334 -15.27 36.29 42.26
CA GLU A 334 -16.13 37.46 42.41
C GLU A 334 -16.38 38.15 41.06
N VAL A 335 -15.36 38.25 40.20
CA VAL A 335 -15.51 38.80 38.83
C VAL A 335 -16.50 37.98 37.99
N ILE A 336 -16.42 36.65 38.09
CA ILE A 336 -17.38 35.75 37.42
C ILE A 336 -18.79 35.93 38.01
N SER A 337 -18.90 36.06 39.33
CA SER A 337 -20.19 36.25 40.00
C SER A 337 -20.89 37.56 39.59
N ARG A 338 -20.14 38.54 39.09
CA ARG A 338 -20.66 39.79 38.51
C ARG A 338 -21.15 39.63 37.06
N GLY A 339 -21.13 38.41 36.50
CA GLY A 339 -21.69 38.08 35.19
C GLY A 339 -20.72 38.24 34.02
N LEU A 340 -19.42 38.32 34.28
CA LEU A 340 -18.39 38.34 33.23
C LEU A 340 -18.02 36.91 32.82
N ASP A 341 -17.91 36.67 31.51
CA ASP A 341 -17.52 35.38 30.97
C ASP A 341 -16.06 35.05 31.34
N PRO A 342 -15.79 33.93 32.03
CA PRO A 342 -14.43 33.58 32.46
C PRO A 342 -13.43 33.49 31.30
N ALA A 343 -13.84 33.05 30.11
CA ALA A 343 -12.95 32.89 28.97
C ALA A 343 -12.54 34.26 28.41
N GLU A 344 -13.48 35.19 28.27
CA GLU A 344 -13.19 36.55 27.82
C GLU A 344 -12.30 37.31 28.81
N VAL A 345 -12.56 37.20 30.11
CA VAL A 345 -11.70 37.82 31.14
C VAL A 345 -10.27 37.27 31.07
N MET A 346 -10.10 35.95 30.86
CA MET A 346 -8.78 35.36 30.67
C MET A 346 -8.11 35.83 29.37
N ARG A 347 -8.88 35.97 28.28
CA ARG A 347 -8.37 36.53 27.01
C ARG A 347 -7.82 37.94 27.23
N LEU A 348 -8.56 38.80 27.93
CA LEU A 348 -8.17 40.18 28.23
C LEU A 348 -6.91 40.26 29.11
N ILE A 349 -6.77 39.38 30.10
CA ILE A 349 -5.54 39.27 30.91
C ILE A 349 -4.34 38.88 30.02
N LEU A 350 -4.52 37.90 29.14
CA LEU A 350 -3.46 37.41 28.25
C LEU A 350 -3.06 38.45 27.19
N ALA A 351 -4.03 39.21 26.70
CA ALA A 351 -3.82 40.34 25.79
C ALA A 351 -3.19 41.56 26.50
N LYS A 352 -3.00 41.51 27.83
CA LYS A 352 -2.54 42.62 28.68
C LYS A 352 -3.46 43.84 28.65
N GLU A 353 -4.72 43.64 28.29
CA GLU A 353 -5.76 44.66 28.30
C GLU A 353 -6.27 44.92 29.73
N ILE A 354 -6.24 43.89 30.59
CA ILE A 354 -6.51 44.03 32.04
C ILE A 354 -5.42 43.38 32.89
N ARG A 355 -5.27 43.85 34.13
CA ARG A 355 -4.23 43.42 35.06
C ARG A 355 -4.74 42.30 35.97
N GLY A 356 -4.12 41.12 35.85
CA GLY A 356 -4.32 39.98 36.76
C GLY A 356 -3.11 39.75 37.68
N TYR A 357 -3.37 39.40 38.92
CA TYR A 357 -2.38 39.10 39.96
C TYR A 357 -2.59 37.71 40.51
N TRP A 358 -1.49 37.01 40.79
CA TRP A 358 -1.54 35.67 41.39
C TRP A 358 -1.07 35.71 42.85
N PHE A 359 -1.97 35.42 43.78
CA PHE A 359 -1.67 35.35 45.21
C PHE A 359 -1.47 33.90 45.66
N GLY A 360 -0.37 33.64 46.39
CA GLY A 360 -0.14 32.33 47.01
C GLY A 360 -0.87 32.23 48.35
N GLY A 361 -1.55 31.11 48.62
CA GLY A 361 -2.12 30.79 49.94
C GLY A 361 -3.55 30.23 49.96
N GLU A 362 -4.34 30.44 48.91
CA GLU A 362 -5.79 30.11 48.89
C GLU A 362 -6.14 29.00 47.87
N SER A 363 -7.43 28.65 47.68
CA SER A 363 -7.88 27.61 46.74
C SER A 363 -7.68 28.04 45.26
N ARG A 364 -7.77 27.11 44.29
CA ARG A 364 -7.19 27.31 42.93
C ARG A 364 -7.71 28.54 42.15
N LEU A 365 -8.97 28.93 42.31
CA LEU A 365 -9.58 30.07 41.58
C LEU A 365 -9.46 31.40 42.35
N SER A 366 -9.45 31.37 43.68
CA SER A 366 -9.30 32.56 44.54
C SER A 366 -7.89 33.16 44.52
N ARG A 367 -6.93 32.48 43.88
CA ARG A 367 -5.55 32.99 43.69
C ARG A 367 -5.43 34.04 42.60
N LEU A 368 -6.26 33.98 41.57
CA LEU A 368 -6.26 35.00 40.53
C LEU A 368 -7.11 36.16 41.04
N LYS A 369 -6.51 37.35 41.13
CA LYS A 369 -7.22 38.58 41.49
C LYS A 369 -7.03 39.59 40.38
N ILE A 370 -8.09 40.29 39.99
CA ILE A 370 -8.04 41.31 38.93
C ILE A 370 -7.95 42.68 39.57
N HIS A 371 -7.22 43.60 38.96
CA HIS A 371 -7.19 44.98 39.42
C HIS A 371 -8.61 45.58 39.40
N TYR A 372 -9.03 46.17 40.52
CA TYR A 372 -10.41 46.65 40.71
C TYR A 372 -10.89 47.60 39.61
N GLN A 373 -10.04 48.56 39.20
CA GLN A 373 -10.38 49.52 38.14
C GLN A 373 -10.72 48.84 36.80
N ASP A 374 -10.02 47.74 36.49
CA ASP A 374 -10.20 47.03 35.23
C ASP A 374 -11.52 46.24 35.25
N VAL A 375 -11.94 45.77 36.44
CA VAL A 375 -13.25 45.13 36.65
C VAL A 375 -14.38 46.14 36.50
N GLU A 376 -14.27 47.32 37.10
CA GLU A 376 -15.29 48.39 36.99
C GLU A 376 -15.43 48.90 35.55
N GLU A 377 -14.32 49.04 34.83
CA GLU A 377 -14.33 49.42 33.41
C GLU A 377 -15.04 48.35 32.55
N LEU A 378 -14.75 47.07 32.78
CA LEU A 378 -15.43 45.97 32.10
C LEU A 378 -16.93 45.94 32.39
N MET A 379 -17.32 46.13 33.64
CA MET A 379 -18.73 46.15 34.04
C MET A 379 -19.47 47.34 33.42
N SER A 380 -18.85 48.52 33.37
CA SER A 380 -19.38 49.71 32.71
C SER A 380 -19.60 49.47 31.20
N ASN A 381 -18.64 48.82 30.53
CA ASN A 381 -18.75 48.48 29.12
C ASN A 381 -19.87 47.47 28.84
N VAL A 382 -20.01 46.44 29.68
CA VAL A 382 -21.10 45.46 29.56
C VAL A 382 -22.47 46.11 29.77
N GLN A 383 -22.60 47.04 30.73
CA GLN A 383 -23.85 47.77 30.95
C GLN A 383 -24.19 48.69 29.78
N ARG A 384 -23.20 49.36 29.17
CA ARG A 384 -23.40 50.16 27.95
C ARG A 384 -23.92 49.32 26.79
N ILE A 385 -23.32 48.16 26.55
CA ILE A 385 -23.74 47.25 25.48
C ILE A 385 -25.19 46.78 25.71
N LYS A 386 -25.53 46.35 26.94
CA LYS A 386 -26.90 45.93 27.27
C LYS A 386 -27.92 47.06 27.09
N SER A 387 -27.57 48.30 27.43
CA SER A 387 -28.46 49.45 27.25
C SER A 387 -28.68 49.85 25.78
N CYS A 388 -27.80 49.42 24.87
CA CYS A 388 -27.96 49.63 23.44
C CYS A 388 -28.84 48.55 22.78
N ASP A 389 -28.91 47.34 23.35
CA ASP A 389 -29.74 46.25 22.83
C ASP A 389 -31.22 46.37 23.24
N ASP A 390 -31.53 47.16 24.27
CA ASP A 390 -32.90 47.42 24.75
C ASP A 390 -33.59 48.65 24.09
N ARG A 391 -32.99 49.25 23.04
CA ARG A 391 -33.57 50.32 22.21
C ARG A 391 -33.76 49.86 20.78
#